data_AF-A0A958PH44-F1
#
_entry.id   AF-A0A958PH44-F1
#
_cell.length_a   1.000
_cell.length_b   1.000
_cell.length_c   1.000
_cell.angle_alpha   90.00
_cell.angle_beta   90.00
_cell.angle_gamma   90.00
#
_symmetry.space_group_name_H-M   'P 1'
#
loop_
_entity.id
_entity.type
_entity.pdbx_description
1 polymer ?
#
loop_
_entity_poly.entity_id
_entity_poly.type
_entity_poly.pdbx_seq_one_letter_code
_entity_poly.pdbx_strand_id
1 'polypeptide(L)'
;LVELNEAFAAQVIANQIAFNSKKYCVEKLGRSQELGELRDDILNVNGGAIALGHPVGATGARLILTLILAMKRRNLHRGLATLCIGGGQGAAFVLDRGE
;
A
#
# COMPACT_ATOMS: atom_id res chain seq x y z
N LEU A 1 5.51 -6.46 5.06
CA LEU A 1 4.04 -6.34 4.89
C LEU A 1 3.73 -5.05 4.16
N VAL A 2 2.60 -4.99 3.46
CA VAL A 2 2.12 -3.77 2.80
C VAL A 2 0.71 -3.45 3.29
N GLU A 3 0.49 -2.20 3.68
CA GLU A 3 -0.82 -1.63 3.96
C GLU A 3 -1.10 -0.54 2.92
N LEU A 4 -2.03 -0.81 2.03
CA LEU A 4 -2.45 0.10 0.96
C LEU A 4 -3.86 0.59 1.26
N ASN A 5 -4.07 1.91 1.19
CA ASN A 5 -5.41 2.48 1.34
C ASN A 5 -6.34 1.97 0.23
N GLU A 6 -7.37 1.23 0.61
CA GLU A 6 -8.37 0.71 -0.31
C GLU A 6 -9.48 1.75 -0.53
N ALA A 7 -9.22 2.74 -1.38
CA ALA A 7 -10.26 3.73 -1.70
C ALA A 7 -11.42 3.06 -2.47
N PHE A 8 -11.07 2.17 -3.41
CA PHE A 8 -12.00 1.35 -4.19
C PHE A 8 -11.30 0.06 -4.59
N ALA A 9 -12.04 -1.05 -4.75
CA ALA A 9 -11.46 -2.31 -5.22
C ALA A 9 -10.78 -2.15 -6.58
N ALA A 10 -11.44 -1.45 -7.52
CA ALA A 10 -10.87 -1.14 -8.83
C ALA A 10 -9.56 -0.34 -8.74
N GLN A 11 -9.44 0.56 -7.75
CA GLN A 11 -8.21 1.32 -7.54
C GLN A 11 -7.06 0.42 -7.07
N VAL A 12 -7.31 -0.51 -6.14
CA VAL A 12 -6.30 -1.47 -5.66
C VAL A 12 -5.81 -2.35 -6.82
N ILE A 13 -6.75 -2.99 -7.53
CA ILE A 13 -6.47 -3.90 -8.64
C ILE A 13 -5.72 -3.17 -9.76
N ALA A 14 -6.15 -1.97 -10.13
CA ALA A 14 -5.47 -1.18 -11.15
C ALA A 14 -4.03 -0.84 -10.75
N ASN A 15 -3.76 -0.54 -9.47
CA ASN A 15 -2.40 -0.32 -9.00
C ASN A 15 -1.56 -1.60 -9.05
N GLN A 16 -2.09 -2.76 -8.64
CA GLN A 16 -1.38 -4.04 -8.77
C GLN A 16 -0.99 -4.33 -10.22
N ILE A 17 -1.91 -4.14 -11.16
CA ILE A 17 -1.66 -4.31 -12.60
C ILE A 17 -0.61 -3.31 -13.11
N ALA A 18 -0.75 -2.03 -12.73
CA ALA A 18 0.15 -0.98 -13.18
C ALA A 18 1.58 -1.19 -12.67
N PHE A 19 1.74 -1.56 -11.40
CA PHE A 19 3.04 -1.79 -10.77
C PHE A 19 3.76 -2.99 -11.38
N ASN A 20 3.01 -4.02 -11.80
CA ASN A 20 3.55 -5.20 -12.45
C ASN A 20 3.67 -5.07 -13.99
N SER A 21 3.25 -3.95 -14.57
CA SER A 21 3.30 -3.72 -16.01
C SER A 21 4.56 -2.97 -16.41
N LYS A 22 5.51 -3.68 -17.05
CA LYS A 22 6.71 -3.05 -17.64
C LYS A 22 6.35 -1.94 -18.61
N LYS A 23 5.35 -2.16 -19.48
CA LYS A 23 4.89 -1.14 -20.45
C LYS A 23 4.45 0.14 -19.74
N TYR A 24 3.58 0.03 -18.74
CA TYR A 24 3.09 1.18 -17.99
C TYR A 24 4.24 1.90 -17.25
N CYS A 25 5.12 1.15 -16.60
CA CYS A 25 6.24 1.70 -15.84
C CYS A 25 7.24 2.45 -16.74
N VAL A 26 7.49 1.97 -17.96
CA VAL A 26 8.33 2.67 -18.95
C VAL A 26 7.63 3.93 -19.46
N GLU A 27 6.40 3.80 -19.96
CA GLU A 27 5.70 4.90 -20.64
C GLU A 27 5.23 6.01 -19.69
N LYS A 28 4.92 5.69 -18.43
CA LYS A 28 4.27 6.61 -17.48
C LYS A 28 5.12 6.96 -16.27
N LEU A 29 6.02 6.07 -15.85
CA LEU A 29 6.84 6.26 -14.64
C LEU A 29 8.34 6.50 -14.95
N GLY A 30 8.75 6.45 -16.23
CA GLY A 30 10.15 6.67 -16.63
C GLY A 30 11.11 5.60 -16.11
N ARG A 31 10.63 4.39 -15.83
CA ARG A 31 11.45 3.27 -15.32
C ARG A 31 11.93 2.38 -16.46
N SER A 32 13.03 1.67 -16.26
CA SER A 32 13.53 0.66 -17.22
C SER A 32 12.85 -0.72 -17.10
N GLN A 33 12.16 -0.95 -15.97
CA GLN A 33 11.49 -2.19 -15.61
C GLN A 33 10.23 -1.89 -14.77
N GLU A 34 9.41 -2.90 -14.56
CA GLU A 34 8.26 -2.86 -13.66
C GLU A 34 8.65 -2.35 -12.25
N LEU A 35 7.66 -1.82 -11.53
CA LEU A 35 7.87 -1.47 -10.12
C LEU A 35 7.99 -2.74 -9.27
N GLY A 36 7.21 -3.76 -9.62
CA GLY A 36 7.19 -5.06 -8.98
C GLY A 36 5.76 -5.49 -8.64
N GLU A 37 5.59 -6.79 -8.49
CA GLU A 37 4.32 -7.38 -8.07
C GLU A 37 4.00 -7.02 -6.60
N LEU A 38 2.78 -6.53 -6.39
CA LEU A 38 2.22 -6.36 -5.05
C LEU A 38 1.40 -7.60 -4.68
N ARG A 39 2.06 -8.56 -4.03
CA ARG A 39 1.51 -9.87 -3.72
C ARG A 39 0.42 -9.83 -2.66
N ASP A 40 -0.64 -10.60 -2.86
CA ASP A 40 -1.81 -10.66 -1.99
C ASP A 40 -1.51 -11.23 -0.60
N ASP A 41 -0.50 -12.11 -0.48
CA ASP A 41 -0.13 -12.77 0.78
C ASP A 41 0.41 -11.81 1.86
N ILE A 42 0.87 -10.63 1.44
CA ILE A 42 1.46 -9.60 2.31
C ILE A 42 0.72 -8.27 2.28
N LEU A 43 -0.31 -8.13 1.42
CA LEU A 43 -1.10 -6.93 1.23
C LEU A 43 -2.33 -6.95 2.14
N ASN A 44 -2.55 -5.88 2.92
CA ASN A 44 -3.76 -5.67 3.72
C ASN A 44 -4.19 -6.90 4.54
N VAL A 45 -3.23 -7.59 5.16
CA VAL A 45 -3.42 -8.91 5.80
C VAL A 45 -4.42 -8.96 6.98
N ASN A 46 -4.95 -7.81 7.41
CA ASN A 46 -6.01 -7.71 8.42
C ASN A 46 -7.25 -6.96 7.90
N GLY A 47 -7.42 -6.86 6.57
CA GLY A 47 -8.43 -6.03 5.92
C GLY A 47 -8.01 -4.56 5.79
N GLY A 48 -8.62 -3.85 4.84
CA GLY A 48 -8.33 -2.44 4.57
C GLY A 48 -9.57 -1.55 4.62
N ALA A 49 -9.48 -0.38 3.97
CA ALA A 49 -10.47 0.68 4.10
C ALA A 49 -11.84 0.35 3.49
N ILE A 50 -11.94 -0.61 2.58
CA ILE A 50 -13.24 -1.09 2.06
C ILE A 50 -14.04 -1.78 3.17
N ALA A 51 -13.38 -2.58 3.99
CA ALA A 51 -14.01 -3.32 5.08
C ALA A 51 -14.12 -2.50 6.37
N LEU A 52 -13.06 -1.75 6.72
CA LEU A 52 -12.93 -1.05 8.00
C LEU A 52 -13.43 0.41 7.95
N GLY A 53 -13.63 0.96 6.75
CA GLY A 53 -14.00 2.35 6.53
C GLY A 53 -12.81 3.28 6.24
N HIS A 54 -13.12 4.42 5.62
CA HIS A 54 -12.15 5.45 5.22
C HIS A 54 -12.52 6.84 5.78
N PRO A 55 -12.34 7.09 7.09
CA PRO A 55 -12.43 8.45 7.62
C PRO A 55 -11.27 9.28 7.07
N VAL A 56 -11.59 10.25 6.22
CA VAL A 56 -10.63 11.16 5.59
C VAL A 56 -9.85 11.93 6.67
N GLY A 57 -8.55 12.08 6.48
CA GLY A 57 -7.64 12.70 7.46
C GLY A 57 -7.19 11.77 8.60
N ALA A 58 -7.99 10.77 8.98
CA ALA A 58 -7.64 9.80 10.04
C ALA A 58 -7.02 8.50 9.50
N THR A 59 -7.36 8.10 8.27
CA THR A 59 -6.94 6.80 7.71
C THR A 59 -5.42 6.62 7.61
N GLY A 60 -4.66 7.70 7.40
CA GLY A 60 -3.18 7.63 7.38
C GLY A 60 -2.59 7.09 8.69
N ALA A 61 -3.10 7.58 9.84
CA ALA A 61 -2.70 7.10 11.15
C ALA A 61 -3.10 5.64 11.36
N ARG A 62 -4.30 5.23 10.91
CA ARG A 62 -4.75 3.83 10.96
C ARG A 62 -3.80 2.92 10.19
N LEU A 63 -3.46 3.25 8.94
CA LEU A 63 -2.58 2.43 8.08
C LEU A 63 -1.23 2.16 8.75
N ILE A 64 -0.61 3.21 9.30
CA ILE A 64 0.69 3.09 10.00
C ILE A 64 0.54 2.22 11.26
N LEU A 65 -0.48 2.48 12.07
CA LEU A 65 -0.72 1.73 13.31
C LEU A 65 -0.97 0.24 13.03
N THR A 66 -1.86 -0.09 12.11
CA THR A 66 -2.20 -1.48 11.79
C THR A 66 -1.02 -2.22 11.17
N LEU A 67 -0.23 -1.54 10.33
CA LEU A 67 1.01 -2.09 9.77
C LEU A 67 2.02 -2.45 10.86
N ILE A 68 2.33 -1.53 11.78
CA ILE A 68 3.29 -1.77 12.88
C ILE A 68 2.80 -2.91 13.78
N LEU A 69 1.51 -2.93 14.13
CA LEU A 69 0.93 -4.00 14.95
C LEU A 69 0.95 -5.36 14.24
N ALA A 70 0.74 -5.40 12.92
CA ALA A 70 0.84 -6.62 12.13
C ALA A 70 2.29 -7.11 12.02
N MET A 71 3.24 -6.18 11.81
CA MET A 71 4.66 -6.48 11.77
C MET A 71 5.16 -7.04 13.11
N LYS A 72 4.75 -6.44 14.24
CA LYS A 72 5.06 -6.94 15.58
C LYS A 72 4.55 -8.37 15.78
N ARG A 73 3.28 -8.63 15.45
CA ARG A 73 2.66 -9.97 15.58
C ARG A 73 3.37 -11.04 14.74
N ARG A 74 3.98 -10.67 13.62
CA ARG A 74 4.67 -11.59 12.70
C ARG A 74 6.19 -11.56 12.82
N ASN A 75 6.72 -10.87 13.82
CA ASN A 75 8.15 -10.62 14.01
C ASN A 75 8.87 -10.12 12.74
N LEU A 76 8.28 -9.12 12.08
CA LEU A 76 8.84 -8.49 10.88
C LEU A 76 9.43 -7.12 11.22
N HIS A 77 10.46 -6.75 10.48
CA HIS A 77 11.17 -5.47 10.66
C HIS A 77 10.78 -4.41 9.63
N ARG A 78 10.43 -4.80 8.39
CA ARG A 78 10.09 -3.84 7.33
C ARG A 78 8.64 -3.91 6.85
N GLY A 79 8.04 -2.73 6.69
CA GLY A 79 6.72 -2.57 6.12
C GLY A 79 6.62 -1.34 5.21
N LEU A 80 5.60 -1.35 4.35
CA LEU A 80 5.24 -0.23 3.49
C LEU A 80 3.79 0.15 3.74
N ALA A 81 3.53 1.40 4.13
CA ALA A 81 2.19 1.97 4.11
C ALA A 81 2.06 2.91 2.92
N THR A 82 0.97 2.87 2.18
CA THR A 82 0.76 3.72 0.98
C THR A 82 -0.70 4.10 0.80
N LEU A 83 -0.95 5.28 0.24
CA LEU A 83 -2.29 5.78 -0.02
C LEU A 83 -2.36 6.68 -1.25
N CYS A 84 -3.44 6.51 -2.02
CA CYS A 84 -3.90 7.53 -2.96
C CYS A 84 -4.62 8.66 -2.20
N ILE A 85 -4.58 9.87 -2.75
CA ILE A 85 -5.16 11.06 -2.15
C ILE A 85 -5.96 11.79 -3.24
N GLY A 86 -7.16 12.25 -2.88
CA GLY A 86 -7.99 13.07 -3.76
C GLY A 86 -7.23 14.31 -4.26
N GLY A 87 -7.54 14.77 -5.48
CA GLY A 87 -6.78 15.85 -6.12
C GLY A 87 -5.51 15.39 -6.84
N GLY A 88 -5.33 14.08 -7.04
CA GLY A 88 -4.25 13.53 -7.86
C GLY A 88 -2.91 13.40 -7.13
N GLN A 89 -2.96 13.14 -5.82
CA GLN A 89 -1.78 12.99 -4.97
C GLN A 89 -1.64 11.55 -4.45
N GLY A 90 -0.49 11.26 -3.84
CA GLY A 90 -0.24 10.01 -3.14
C GLY A 90 0.87 10.17 -2.11
N ALA A 91 0.91 9.25 -1.15
CA ALA A 91 1.97 9.18 -0.15
C ALA A 91 2.37 7.73 0.10
N ALA A 92 3.64 7.51 0.44
CA ALA A 92 4.18 6.21 0.81
C ALA A 92 5.17 6.37 1.97
N PHE A 93 5.12 5.44 2.91
CA PHE A 93 5.95 5.40 4.12
C PHE A 93 6.63 4.05 4.22
N VAL A 94 7.95 4.04 4.25
CA VAL A 94 8.72 2.84 4.63
C VAL A 94 8.85 2.87 6.14
N LEU A 95 8.37 1.82 6.80
CA LEU A 95 8.46 1.67 8.25
C LEU A 95 9.52 0.62 8.57
N ASP A 96 10.38 0.98 9.52
CA ASP A 96 11.32 0.07 10.16
C ASP A 96 10.92 -0.10 11.62
N ARG A 97 10.71 -1.34 12.05
CA ARG A 97 10.39 -1.66 13.45
C ARG A 97 11.68 -2.10 14.12
N GLY A 98 12.12 -1.27 15.06
CA GLY A 98 13.24 -1.58 15.95
C GLY A 98 13.05 -2.89 16.70
N GLU A 99 14.14 -3.36 17.30
CA GLU A 99 14.20 -4.61 18.08
C GLU A 99 13.12 -4.67 19.17
#